data_AF-A0A7S1XNH6-F1
#
_entry.id   AF-A0A7S1XNH6-F1
#
_cell.length_a   1.000
_cell.length_b   1.000
_cell.length_c   1.000
_cell.angle_alpha   90.00
_cell.angle_beta   90.00
_cell.angle_gamma   90.00
#
_symmetry.space_group_name_H-M   'P 1'
#
loop_
_entity.id
_entity.type
_entity.pdbx_description
1 polymer ?
#
loop_
_entity_poly.entity_id
_entity_poly.type
_entity_poly.pdbx_seq_one_letter_code
_entity_poly.pdbx_strand_id
1 'polypeptide(L)'
;NPNPNPNPKVNVDADGDRHFAGFGARPVSSADFADTAPNPDLEPDAAAVVAAADVLLTGTLGLAAPKSAGFARRAAAAARRAGRDVMVDVNWRPVFWDGAEAAARDTILKYVRDTATMVKVTDEEAAWLFPDEISPEAALEAPERLLGDDFFPGAELVLVTAGEYGSAGARRGGARGDRQAAFGVDAGGATGAGGGLS
;
A
#
# COMPACT_ATOMS: atom_id res chain seq x y z
N ASN A 1 -26.18 -6.96 -14.92
CA ASN A 1 -26.24 -5.79 -14.02
C ASN A 1 -24.91 -5.75 -13.29
N PRO A 2 -23.92 -4.92 -13.69
CA PRO A 2 -22.68 -4.84 -12.93
C PRO A 2 -23.00 -4.10 -11.63
N ASN A 3 -22.65 -4.69 -10.49
CA ASN A 3 -22.85 -4.06 -9.18
C ASN A 3 -21.97 -2.79 -9.16
N PRO A 4 -22.54 -1.57 -9.09
CA PRO A 4 -21.74 -0.36 -9.03
C PRO A 4 -20.89 -0.38 -7.76
N ASN A 5 -19.65 0.10 -7.85
CA ASN A 5 -18.74 0.14 -6.71
C ASN A 5 -19.42 0.96 -5.59
N PRO A 6 -19.60 0.41 -4.39
CA PRO A 6 -20.08 1.20 -3.27
C PRO A 6 -19.14 2.41 -3.09
N ASN A 7 -19.69 3.62 -2.92
CA ASN A 7 -18.87 4.83 -2.68
C ASN A 7 -18.50 4.94 -1.19
N PRO A 8 -17.21 5.06 -0.84
CA PRO A 8 -16.82 5.19 0.55
C PRO A 8 -17.28 6.53 1.10
N LYS A 9 -17.78 6.55 2.34
CA LYS A 9 -18.04 7.82 3.03
C LYS A 9 -16.74 8.29 3.66
N VAL A 10 -16.42 9.57 3.48
CA VAL A 10 -15.25 10.18 4.10
C VAL A 10 -15.74 11.09 5.21
N ASN A 11 -15.45 10.73 6.45
CA ASN A 11 -15.58 11.60 7.60
C ASN A 11 -14.26 12.33 7.80
N VAL A 12 -14.31 13.57 8.28
CA VAL A 12 -13.12 14.31 8.69
C VAL A 12 -13.31 14.60 10.17
N ASP A 13 -12.32 14.26 10.99
CA ASP A 13 -12.36 14.59 12.42
C ASP A 13 -11.90 16.03 12.70
N ALA A 14 -11.81 16.38 13.98
CA ALA A 14 -11.47 17.72 14.43
C ALA A 14 -10.03 18.12 14.08
N ASP A 15 -9.15 17.15 13.86
CA ASP A 15 -7.73 17.33 13.54
C ASP A 15 -7.48 17.37 12.02
N GLY A 16 -8.54 17.22 11.22
CA GLY A 16 -8.46 17.19 9.75
C GLY A 16 -8.22 15.79 9.18
N ASP A 17 -8.16 14.78 10.05
CA ASP A 17 -7.91 13.39 9.69
C ASP A 17 -9.17 12.76 9.11
N ARG A 18 -8.98 12.10 7.96
CA ARG A 18 -10.10 11.55 7.20
C ARG A 18 -10.31 10.08 7.50
N HIS A 19 -11.43 9.77 8.13
CA HIS A 19 -11.88 8.40 8.41
C HIS A 19 -12.81 7.92 7.30
N PHE A 20 -12.44 6.85 6.61
CA PHE A 20 -13.34 6.19 5.67
C PHE A 20 -14.39 5.40 6.45
N ALA A 21 -15.58 5.97 6.62
CA ALA A 21 -16.74 5.28 7.15
C ALA A 21 -17.40 4.44 6.05
N GLY A 22 -17.94 3.29 6.43
CA GLY A 22 -18.45 2.26 5.51
C GLY A 22 -19.42 2.74 4.41
N PHE A 23 -19.70 1.84 3.47
CA PHE A 23 -20.31 2.18 2.19
C PHE A 23 -21.86 2.24 2.23
N GLY A 24 -22.42 3.06 3.11
CA GLY A 24 -23.87 3.27 3.23
C GLY A 24 -24.51 2.53 4.41
N ALA A 25 -25.84 2.37 4.37
CA ALA A 25 -26.66 1.87 5.50
C ALA A 25 -26.78 0.33 5.57
N ARG A 26 -26.08 -0.39 4.68
CA ARG A 26 -26.11 -1.85 4.61
C ARG A 26 -24.73 -2.40 4.98
N PRO A 27 -24.64 -3.56 5.68
CA PRO A 27 -23.40 -4.32 5.73
C PRO A 27 -22.91 -4.60 4.31
N VAL A 28 -21.71 -4.11 4.01
CA VAL A 28 -21.01 -4.29 2.73
C VAL A 28 -19.91 -5.30 2.98
N SER A 29 -19.92 -6.39 2.23
CA SER A 29 -18.83 -7.36 2.25
C SER A 29 -17.77 -6.95 1.22
N SER A 30 -16.53 -7.39 1.38
CA SER A 30 -15.50 -7.26 0.36
C SER A 30 -15.96 -7.74 -1.03
N ALA A 31 -16.86 -8.74 -1.11
CA ALA A 31 -17.43 -9.22 -2.37
C ALA A 31 -18.33 -8.21 -3.11
N ASP A 32 -18.74 -7.12 -2.46
CA ASP A 32 -19.61 -6.10 -3.05
C ASP A 32 -18.85 -5.06 -3.89
N PHE A 33 -17.51 -5.03 -3.83
CA PHE A 33 -16.69 -4.11 -4.63
C PHE A 33 -16.32 -4.67 -6.00
N ALA A 34 -16.40 -3.85 -7.05
CA ALA A 34 -16.10 -4.27 -8.42
C ALA A 34 -14.63 -4.66 -8.62
N ASP A 35 -13.71 -4.05 -7.87
CA ASP A 35 -12.29 -4.37 -7.85
C ASP A 35 -11.97 -5.68 -7.11
N THR A 36 -12.94 -6.31 -6.44
CA THR A 36 -12.80 -7.66 -5.84
C THR A 36 -13.14 -8.81 -6.80
N ALA A 37 -13.56 -8.48 -8.02
CA ALA A 37 -13.89 -9.44 -9.07
C ALA A 37 -13.24 -9.07 -10.42
N PRO A 38 -11.89 -9.10 -10.52
CA PRO A 38 -11.20 -8.83 -11.77
C PRO A 38 -11.68 -9.78 -12.87
N ASN A 39 -11.84 -9.25 -14.09
CA ASN A 39 -12.30 -10.03 -15.24
C ASN A 39 -11.17 -10.97 -15.69
N PRO A 40 -11.35 -12.31 -15.58
CA PRO A 40 -10.31 -13.27 -15.96
C PRO A 40 -9.94 -13.18 -17.46
N ASP A 41 -10.87 -12.73 -18.31
CA ASP A 41 -10.64 -12.61 -19.75
C ASP A 41 -9.64 -11.50 -20.11
N LEU A 42 -9.39 -10.56 -19.19
CA LEU A 42 -8.41 -9.48 -19.37
C LEU A 42 -7.02 -9.82 -18.79
N GLU A 43 -6.86 -10.97 -18.13
CA GLU A 43 -5.56 -11.37 -17.54
C GLU A 43 -4.43 -11.58 -18.56
N PRO A 44 -4.67 -12.18 -19.75
CA PRO A 44 -3.62 -12.35 -20.75
C PRO A 44 -3.07 -11.01 -21.25
N ASP A 45 -3.95 -10.03 -21.47
CA ASP A 45 -3.57 -8.68 -21.90
C ASP A 45 -2.86 -7.93 -20.77
N ALA A 46 -3.32 -8.10 -19.53
CA ALA A 46 -2.66 -7.53 -18.36
C ALA A 46 -1.21 -8.06 -18.19
N ALA A 47 -0.98 -9.35 -18.42
CA ALA A 47 0.38 -9.91 -18.33
C ALA A 47 1.33 -9.33 -19.38
N ALA A 48 0.85 -9.10 -20.60
CA ALA A 48 1.62 -8.47 -21.67
C ALA A 48 1.93 -6.99 -21.35
N VAL A 49 0.94 -6.25 -20.84
CA VAL A 49 1.10 -4.85 -20.41
C VAL A 49 2.08 -4.74 -19.24
N VAL A 50 2.00 -5.63 -18.25
CA VAL A 50 2.90 -5.64 -17.09
C VAL A 50 4.34 -5.96 -17.50
N ALA A 51 4.55 -6.86 -18.47
CA ALA A 51 5.90 -7.16 -18.97
C ALA A 51 6.53 -5.98 -19.75
N ALA A 52 5.70 -5.12 -20.33
CA ALA A 52 6.14 -3.93 -21.05
C ALA A 52 6.38 -2.72 -20.12
N ALA A 53 5.78 -2.70 -18.92
CA ALA A 53 5.96 -1.63 -17.94
C ALA A 53 7.34 -1.68 -17.28
N ASP A 54 7.87 -0.52 -16.91
CA ASP A 54 9.13 -0.43 -16.14
C ASP A 54 8.93 -0.73 -14.66
N VAL A 55 7.78 -0.33 -14.12
CA VAL A 55 7.37 -0.56 -12.73
C VAL A 55 5.91 -0.98 -12.70
N LEU A 56 5.60 -2.04 -11.93
CA LEU A 56 4.24 -2.35 -11.51
C LEU A 56 3.96 -1.66 -10.17
N LEU A 57 3.00 -0.75 -10.14
CA LEU A 57 2.44 -0.20 -8.90
C LEU A 57 1.25 -1.06 -8.45
N THR A 58 1.23 -1.45 -7.19
CA THR A 58 0.15 -2.24 -6.59
C THR A 58 -0.11 -1.80 -5.15
N GLY A 59 -1.35 -1.95 -4.69
CA GLY A 59 -1.76 -1.69 -3.31
C GLY A 59 -2.20 -2.97 -2.60
N THR A 60 -2.49 -2.88 -1.30
CA THR A 60 -2.85 -4.08 -0.52
C THR A 60 -4.34 -4.28 -0.24
N LEU A 61 -5.19 -3.28 -0.54
CA LEU A 61 -6.64 -3.35 -0.29
C LEU A 61 -7.30 -4.55 -0.97
N GLY A 62 -6.92 -4.82 -2.23
CA GLY A 62 -7.43 -5.95 -2.99
C GLY A 62 -7.02 -7.32 -2.44
N LEU A 63 -6.08 -7.39 -1.50
CA LEU A 63 -5.68 -8.66 -0.88
C LEU A 63 -6.75 -9.21 0.07
N ALA A 64 -7.70 -8.39 0.52
CA ALA A 64 -8.81 -8.80 1.37
C ALA A 64 -9.78 -9.77 0.68
N ALA A 65 -9.82 -9.78 -0.66
CA ALA A 65 -10.70 -10.64 -1.44
C ALA A 65 -9.89 -11.69 -2.24
N PRO A 66 -10.21 -13.00 -2.15
CA PRO A 66 -9.39 -14.06 -2.75
C PRO A 66 -9.11 -13.92 -4.26
N LYS A 67 -10.08 -13.45 -5.04
CA LYS A 67 -9.91 -13.27 -6.50
C LYS A 67 -8.91 -12.16 -6.81
N SER A 68 -9.04 -11.02 -6.14
CA SER A 68 -8.15 -9.87 -6.34
C SER A 68 -6.77 -10.11 -5.75
N ALA A 69 -6.69 -10.77 -4.60
CA ALA A 69 -5.42 -11.26 -4.06
C ALA A 69 -4.70 -12.17 -5.07
N GLY A 70 -5.44 -13.09 -5.70
CA GLY A 70 -4.92 -13.96 -6.75
C GLY A 70 -4.38 -13.18 -7.95
N PHE A 71 -5.14 -12.20 -8.44
CA PHE A 71 -4.74 -11.34 -9.56
C PHE A 71 -3.48 -10.52 -9.21
N ALA A 72 -3.47 -9.83 -8.07
CA ALA A 72 -2.34 -9.02 -7.62
C ALA A 72 -1.05 -9.85 -7.47
N ARG A 73 -1.15 -11.08 -6.97
CA ARG A 73 -0.02 -12.01 -6.88
C ARG A 73 0.47 -12.47 -8.26
N ARG A 74 -0.44 -12.79 -9.20
CA ARG A 74 -0.07 -13.17 -10.58
C ARG A 74 0.60 -12.02 -11.32
N ALA A 75 0.06 -10.81 -11.22
CA ALA A 75 0.62 -9.60 -11.84
C ALA A 75 2.02 -9.29 -11.29
N ALA A 76 2.18 -9.27 -9.96
CA ALA A 76 3.49 -9.06 -9.34
C ALA A 76 4.50 -10.14 -9.74
N ALA A 77 4.10 -11.41 -9.74
CA ALA A 77 4.98 -12.49 -10.18
C ALA A 77 5.36 -12.37 -11.67
N ALA A 78 4.46 -11.89 -12.53
CA ALA A 78 4.77 -11.63 -13.94
C ALA A 78 5.79 -10.49 -14.10
N ALA A 79 5.61 -9.38 -13.38
CA ALA A 79 6.57 -8.27 -13.35
C ALA A 79 7.96 -8.75 -12.91
N ARG A 80 8.04 -9.47 -11.78
CA ARG A 80 9.31 -10.00 -11.25
C ARG A 80 10.00 -10.97 -12.21
N ARG A 81 9.25 -11.87 -12.88
CA ARG A 81 9.81 -12.76 -13.91
C ARG A 81 10.35 -12.01 -15.13
N ALA A 82 9.75 -10.87 -15.47
CA ALA A 82 10.21 -10.00 -16.55
C ALA A 82 11.36 -9.07 -16.12
N GLY A 83 11.89 -9.20 -14.89
CA GLY A 83 12.93 -8.33 -14.37
C GLY A 83 12.48 -6.91 -14.08
N ARG A 84 11.16 -6.69 -13.94
CA ARG A 84 10.58 -5.37 -13.64
C ARG A 84 10.46 -5.15 -12.15
N ASP A 85 10.45 -3.87 -11.78
CA ASP A 85 10.24 -3.46 -10.41
C ASP A 85 8.77 -3.55 -10.00
N VAL A 86 8.55 -3.78 -8.70
CA VAL A 86 7.22 -3.81 -8.10
C VAL A 86 7.23 -2.84 -6.92
N MET A 87 6.49 -1.75 -7.08
CA MET A 87 6.21 -0.79 -6.02
C MET A 87 4.92 -1.19 -5.31
N VAL A 88 5.02 -1.48 -4.01
CA VAL A 88 3.85 -1.78 -3.18
C VAL A 88 3.55 -0.60 -2.28
N ASP A 89 2.38 -0.01 -2.43
CA ASP A 89 1.80 0.94 -1.47
C ASP A 89 1.01 0.16 -0.41
N VAL A 90 1.51 0.14 0.83
CA VAL A 90 0.90 -0.63 1.92
C VAL A 90 -0.57 -0.24 2.08
N ASN A 91 -0.87 1.07 2.16
CA ASN A 91 -2.23 1.61 2.13
C ASN A 91 -3.25 0.77 2.92
N TRP A 92 -2.93 0.46 4.18
CA TRP A 92 -3.71 -0.39 5.06
C TRP A 92 -5.03 0.28 5.43
N ARG A 93 -6.15 -0.42 5.29
CA ARG A 93 -7.47 0.08 5.70
C ARG A 93 -8.28 -1.05 6.34
N PRO A 94 -8.57 -0.99 7.65
CA PRO A 94 -9.24 -2.09 8.36
C PRO A 94 -10.66 -2.39 7.86
N VAL A 95 -11.34 -1.39 7.27
CA VAL A 95 -12.72 -1.52 6.76
C VAL A 95 -12.90 -2.60 5.70
N PHE A 96 -11.83 -3.00 4.98
CA PHE A 96 -11.91 -4.03 3.94
C PHE A 96 -11.71 -5.45 4.46
N TRP A 97 -11.29 -5.64 5.71
CA TRP A 97 -10.75 -6.90 6.21
C TRP A 97 -11.63 -7.61 7.24
N ASP A 98 -12.95 -7.35 7.25
CA ASP A 98 -13.96 -8.02 8.08
C ASP A 98 -13.57 -8.19 9.57
N GLY A 99 -12.79 -7.24 10.12
CA GLY A 99 -12.31 -7.28 11.51
C GLY A 99 -11.13 -8.24 11.79
N ALA A 100 -10.55 -8.87 10.77
CA ALA A 100 -9.46 -9.82 10.89
C ALA A 100 -8.07 -9.16 10.78
N GLU A 101 -7.78 -8.19 11.65
CA GLU A 101 -6.59 -7.34 11.56
C GLU A 101 -5.26 -8.12 11.58
N ALA A 102 -5.10 -9.09 12.47
CA ALA A 102 -3.88 -9.90 12.54
C ALA A 102 -3.64 -10.70 11.24
N ALA A 103 -4.71 -11.30 10.70
CA ALA A 103 -4.63 -12.04 9.43
C ALA A 103 -4.33 -11.11 8.25
N ALA A 104 -4.85 -9.88 8.31
CA ALA A 104 -4.55 -8.86 7.31
C ALA A 104 -3.08 -8.46 7.33
N ARG A 105 -2.53 -8.19 8.51
CA ARG A 105 -1.10 -7.89 8.70
C ARG A 105 -0.22 -8.98 8.13
N ASP A 106 -0.48 -10.24 8.46
CA ASP A 106 0.29 -11.39 7.95
C ASP A 106 0.20 -11.51 6.43
N THR A 107 -1.01 -11.32 5.87
CA THR A 107 -1.25 -11.38 4.43
C THR A 107 -0.50 -10.28 3.68
N ILE A 108 -0.52 -9.06 4.22
CA ILE A 108 0.14 -7.88 3.68
C ILE A 108 1.65 -8.04 3.76
N LEU A 109 2.19 -8.35 4.95
CA LEU A 109 3.62 -8.60 5.16
C LEU A 109 4.14 -9.66 4.20
N LYS A 110 3.42 -10.77 4.06
CA LYS A 110 3.80 -11.83 3.13
C LYS A 110 3.81 -11.33 1.68
N TYR A 111 2.79 -10.60 1.25
CA TYR A 111 2.74 -10.07 -0.11
C TYR A 111 3.88 -9.09 -0.39
N VAL A 112 4.13 -8.14 0.51
CA VAL A 112 5.21 -7.16 0.39
C VAL A 112 6.56 -7.87 0.32
N ARG A 113 6.87 -8.76 1.28
CA ARG A 113 8.14 -9.49 1.32
C ARG A 113 8.36 -10.40 0.11
N ASP A 114 7.31 -11.03 -0.40
CA ASP A 114 7.42 -11.95 -1.54
C ASP A 114 7.59 -11.20 -2.88
N THR A 115 7.18 -9.92 -2.99
CA THR A 115 7.01 -9.28 -4.29
C THR A 115 7.67 -7.92 -4.46
N ALA A 116 7.74 -7.09 -3.42
CA ALA A 116 8.14 -5.69 -3.54
C ALA A 116 9.64 -5.54 -3.80
N THR A 117 10.00 -4.71 -4.78
CA THR A 117 11.34 -4.10 -4.88
C THR A 117 11.35 -2.66 -4.39
N MET A 118 10.19 -2.03 -4.31
CA MET A 118 10.01 -0.72 -3.71
C MET A 118 8.79 -0.77 -2.80
N VAL A 119 8.87 -0.12 -1.63
CA VAL A 119 7.76 -0.08 -0.66
C VAL A 119 7.44 1.37 -0.34
N LYS A 120 6.18 1.75 -0.47
CA LYS A 120 5.64 2.95 0.17
C LYS A 120 4.82 2.53 1.37
N VAL A 121 5.08 3.18 2.49
CA VAL A 121 4.40 2.95 3.76
C VAL A 121 4.22 4.28 4.48
N THR A 122 3.18 4.43 5.28
CA THR A 122 3.15 5.50 6.30
C THR A 122 4.00 5.11 7.50
N ASP A 123 4.38 6.06 8.34
CA ASP A 123 5.06 5.75 9.60
C ASP A 123 4.15 4.95 10.55
N GLU A 124 2.84 5.24 10.61
CA GLU A 124 1.91 4.43 11.40
C GLU A 124 1.73 3.02 10.82
N GLU A 125 1.69 2.87 9.50
CA GLU A 125 1.66 1.54 8.87
C GLU A 125 2.93 0.75 9.14
N ALA A 126 4.10 1.41 9.16
CA ALA A 126 5.36 0.75 9.49
C ALA A 126 5.33 0.21 10.93
N ALA A 127 4.89 1.04 11.88
CA ALA A 127 4.70 0.60 13.27
C ALA A 127 3.62 -0.49 13.39
N TRP A 128 2.53 -0.40 12.63
CA TRP A 128 1.49 -1.43 12.63
C TRP A 128 1.96 -2.79 12.10
N LEU A 129 2.79 -2.77 11.04
CA LEU A 129 3.41 -3.97 10.47
C LEU A 129 4.45 -4.58 11.43
N PHE A 130 5.15 -3.76 12.21
CA PHE A 130 6.25 -4.17 13.09
C PHE A 130 6.15 -3.55 14.50
N PRO A 131 5.09 -3.87 15.27
CA PRO A 131 4.70 -3.13 16.47
C PRO A 131 5.72 -3.14 17.61
N ASP A 132 6.56 -4.17 17.68
CA ASP A 132 7.57 -4.31 18.73
C ASP A 132 8.98 -3.90 18.26
N GLU A 133 9.15 -3.53 16.98
CA GLU A 133 10.48 -3.35 16.37
C GLU A 133 10.76 -1.93 15.88
N ILE A 134 9.72 -1.16 15.52
CA ILE A 134 9.88 0.21 15.03
C ILE A 134 8.69 1.09 15.46
N SER A 135 8.99 2.27 16.00
CA SER A 135 7.98 3.30 16.23
C SER A 135 7.74 4.11 14.95
N PRO A 136 6.61 4.84 14.83
CA PRO A 136 6.36 5.72 13.69
C PRO A 136 7.51 6.72 13.47
N GLU A 137 7.97 7.37 14.53
CA GLU A 137 9.06 8.34 14.47
C GLU A 137 10.36 7.70 13.97
N ALA A 138 10.67 6.49 14.46
CA ALA A 138 11.84 5.76 14.03
C ALA A 138 11.77 5.32 12.55
N ALA A 139 10.57 5.05 12.02
CA ALA A 139 10.37 4.75 10.61
C ALA A 139 10.69 5.97 9.73
N LEU A 140 10.32 7.18 10.17
CA LEU A 140 10.63 8.42 9.46
C LEU A 140 12.09 8.87 9.63
N GLU A 141 12.67 8.72 10.82
CA GLU A 141 14.03 9.17 11.12
C GLU A 141 15.12 8.26 10.54
N ALA A 142 14.84 6.95 10.48
CA ALA A 142 15.76 5.90 10.04
C ALA A 142 15.08 4.90 9.09
N PRO A 143 14.53 5.34 7.94
CA PRO A 143 13.83 4.49 6.98
C PRO A 143 14.71 3.36 6.44
N GLU A 144 16.03 3.49 6.47
CA GLU A 144 16.95 2.42 6.07
C GLU A 144 16.80 1.13 6.89
N ARG A 145 16.28 1.23 8.13
CA ARG A 145 16.00 0.06 8.97
C ARG A 145 14.96 -0.87 8.33
N LEU A 146 13.98 -0.30 7.62
CA LEU A 146 12.92 -1.05 6.95
C LEU A 146 13.43 -1.90 5.78
N LEU A 147 14.66 -1.68 5.32
CA LEU A 147 15.33 -2.52 4.31
C LEU A 147 16.06 -3.73 4.93
N GLY A 148 16.04 -3.88 6.26
CA GLY A 148 16.66 -5.00 6.96
C GLY A 148 15.95 -6.35 6.72
N ASP A 149 16.65 -7.44 7.05
CA ASP A 149 16.17 -8.81 6.82
C ASP A 149 14.86 -9.12 7.54
N ASP A 150 14.67 -8.52 8.72
CA ASP A 150 13.46 -8.68 9.53
C ASP A 150 12.28 -7.79 9.07
N PHE A 151 12.50 -6.91 8.09
CA PHE A 151 11.51 -5.96 7.59
C PHE A 151 11.11 -6.28 6.13
N PHE A 152 11.66 -5.53 5.17
CA PHE A 152 11.46 -5.70 3.73
C PHE A 152 12.78 -6.13 3.04
N PRO A 153 13.24 -7.37 3.23
CA PRO A 153 14.52 -7.85 2.69
C PRO A 153 14.63 -7.75 1.16
N GLY A 154 13.52 -7.93 0.45
CA GLY A 154 13.47 -7.86 -1.01
C GLY A 154 13.42 -6.44 -1.59
N ALA A 155 13.20 -5.43 -0.75
CA ALA A 155 13.09 -4.05 -1.18
C ALA A 155 14.47 -3.41 -1.39
N GLU A 156 14.60 -2.65 -2.47
CA GLU A 156 15.74 -1.80 -2.79
C GLU A 156 15.48 -0.34 -2.41
N LEU A 157 14.22 0.07 -2.32
CA LEU A 157 13.77 1.41 -1.93
C LEU A 157 12.61 1.31 -0.96
N VAL A 158 12.62 2.15 0.08
CA VAL A 158 11.47 2.41 0.93
C VAL A 158 11.19 3.90 0.99
N LEU A 159 9.92 4.26 0.90
CA LEU A 159 9.38 5.61 1.06
C LEU A 159 8.44 5.59 2.28
N VAL A 160 8.72 6.46 3.24
CA VAL A 160 7.92 6.64 4.46
C VAL A 160 7.26 8.02 4.40
N THR A 161 5.96 8.10 4.66
CA THR A 161 5.22 9.37 4.75
C THR A 161 4.53 9.50 6.10
N ALA A 162 4.58 10.69 6.70
CA ALA A 162 4.07 10.97 8.04
C ALA A 162 3.18 12.22 8.07
N GLY A 163 2.23 12.31 7.14
CA GLY A 163 1.30 13.43 7.05
C GLY A 163 2.00 14.81 7.03
N GLU A 164 1.68 15.64 8.02
CA GLU A 164 2.30 16.97 8.20
C GLU A 164 3.78 16.93 8.59
N TYR A 165 4.25 15.81 9.17
CA TYR A 165 5.64 15.61 9.57
C TYR A 165 6.55 15.23 8.38
N GLY A 166 5.96 15.04 7.19
CA GLY A 166 6.69 14.96 5.94
C GLY A 166 6.89 13.57 5.38
N SER A 167 8.06 13.35 4.78
CA SER A 167 8.42 12.08 4.18
C SER A 167 9.92 11.83 4.24
N ALA A 168 10.32 10.57 4.26
CA ALA A 168 11.70 10.15 4.15
C ALA A 168 11.83 8.96 3.21
N GLY A 169 13.03 8.76 2.65
CA GLY A 169 13.30 7.63 1.77
C GLY A 169 14.68 7.05 2.05
N ALA A 170 14.80 5.74 1.83
CA ALA A 170 16.08 5.05 1.87
C ALA A 170 16.20 4.06 0.72
N ARG A 171 17.40 4.03 0.12
CA ARG A 171 17.77 3.05 -0.91
C ARG A 171 18.86 2.13 -0.38
N ARG A 172 18.76 0.83 -0.66
CA ARG A 172 19.75 -0.17 -0.28
C ARG A 172 21.12 0.19 -0.86
N GLY A 173 22.14 0.18 -0.01
CA GLY A 173 23.50 0.56 -0.39
C GLY A 173 23.69 2.05 -0.71
N GLY A 174 22.66 2.89 -0.54
CA GLY A 174 22.78 4.34 -0.62
C GLY A 174 23.53 4.92 0.57
N ALA A 175 24.07 6.14 0.41
CA ALA A 175 24.52 6.91 1.56
C ALA A 175 23.32 7.18 2.49
N ARG A 176 23.56 7.27 3.81
CA ARG A 176 22.49 7.56 4.79
C ARG A 176 21.65 8.77 4.33
N GLY A 177 20.36 8.54 4.10
CA GLY A 177 19.33 9.55 4.00
C GLY A 177 19.51 10.57 2.88
N ASP A 178 19.04 10.24 1.67
CA ASP A 178 18.47 11.27 0.79
C ASP A 178 17.15 11.73 1.43
N ARG A 179 17.25 12.46 2.55
CA ARG A 179 16.11 13.09 3.20
C ARG A 179 15.68 14.27 2.33
N GLN A 180 14.57 14.11 1.60
CA GLN A 180 13.83 15.28 1.16
C GLN A 180 12.95 15.75 2.31
N ALA A 181 13.29 16.91 2.88
CA ALA A 181 12.40 17.60 3.81
C ALA A 181 11.06 17.86 3.11
N ALA A 182 9.98 17.64 3.86
CA ALA A 182 8.61 17.87 3.42
C ALA A 182 8.46 19.22 2.72
N PHE A 183 7.76 19.24 1.59
CA PHE A 183 7.06 20.45 1.21
C PHE A 183 5.88 20.59 2.17
N GLY A 184 6.01 21.49 3.15
CA GLY A 184 4.86 21.90 3.96
C GLY A 184 3.82 22.53 3.05
N VAL A 185 2.81 21.76 2.67
CA VAL A 185 1.61 22.28 2.02
C VAL A 185 0.56 22.47 3.11
N ASP A 186 0.16 23.73 3.28
CA ASP A 186 -0.95 24.13 4.13
C ASP A 186 -2.16 23.24 3.82
N ALA A 187 -2.70 22.54 4.82
CA ALA A 187 -3.66 21.44 4.69
C ALA A 187 -5.07 21.93 4.33
N GLY A 188 -5.19 22.84 3.37
CA GLY A 188 -6.42 23.22 2.71
C GLY A 188 -6.84 22.18 1.65
N GLY A 189 -7.18 20.96 2.08
CA GLY A 189 -7.88 20.00 1.23
C GLY A 189 -7.05 18.84 0.65
N ALA A 190 -6.40 18.03 1.50
CA ALA A 190 -5.79 16.77 1.08
C ALA A 190 -6.81 15.62 0.90
N THR A 191 -7.56 15.61 -0.20
CA THR A 191 -8.06 14.35 -0.79
C THR A 191 -7.00 13.87 -1.79
N GLY A 192 -6.29 12.78 -1.48
CA GLY A 192 -5.35 12.16 -2.42
C GLY A 192 -3.88 12.59 -2.33
N ALA A 193 -3.43 13.28 -1.28
CA ALA A 193 -2.03 13.67 -1.14
C ALA A 193 -1.04 12.47 -1.15
N GLY A 194 -1.47 11.29 -0.68
CA GLY A 194 -0.70 10.05 -0.79
C GLY A 194 -0.66 9.41 -2.20
N GLY A 195 -1.50 9.86 -3.13
CA GLY A 195 -1.49 9.43 -4.54
C GLY A 195 -0.63 10.32 -5.45
N GLY A 196 -0.07 11.42 -4.92
CA GLY A 196 0.83 12.32 -5.65
C GLY A 196 2.32 11.96 -5.54
N LEU A 197 2.67 10.93 -4.77
CA LEU A 197 4.05 10.47 -4.53
C LEU A 197 4.35 9.08 -5.13
N SER A 198 3.47 8.59 -5.99
CA SER A 198 3.62 7.33 -6.75
C SER A 198 4.04 7.58 -8.19
#